data_AF-A0A0D1YJF5-F1
#
_entry.id   AF-A0A0D1YJF5-F1
#
_cell.length_a   1.000
_cell.length_b   1.000
_cell.length_c   1.000
_cell.angle_alpha   90.00
_cell.angle_beta   90.00
_cell.angle_gamma   90.00
#
_symmetry.space_group_name_H-M   'P 1'
#
loop_
_entity.id
_entity.type
_entity.pdbx_description
1 polymer ?
#
loop_
_entity_poly.entity_id
_entity_poly.type
_entity_poly.pdbx_seq_one_letter_code
_entity_poly.pdbx_strand_id
1 'polypeptide(L)'
;MAADVQPIAQVKLPSRPSSLTPEQQYWRSFKSPLNIPSPTKHAITHVSQPEPHASTQTSPDFFTVTTGARIQLYSVKTRKLLKTITRFDDTAYSGEARYDGRVLAAADETGTIQVFDVSSRAILKTWKEQKQAVHNVRWSPRESTALMSCGDDRTVRLWDLPSESSVAVFRGHQDYVRTGSFLPGQSGNLLVSGSYDQTVRLWDPRTPDGAVMSFKHIASVEDVLCMPSGTTLLAAADNQVAVLDIVAGRPLHIIKNHQKTITCLRLASNNSRLVSGGLDGHMKVFETTGWNVVAGSKYPSPILSLEVVSSGTPREDKHVVVGMSTGQLSIKTRLSGEQKVKERERQKQMEALLAGKIDEYDKKQAKKRPRALERRLRGRDYAGDDADIIVEGNVRSRPKKIPAWERELHRGKYNMALDLAVSVGDRITVITALNTLRYRSALRAALEGRDETQLQPIMSWVWKNISNSTVVPLCVEVSMAIMDLYSKHLAESEPLARQVNKLREKVQDEVNRAQLAGMTRGMLELLTPITAS
;
A
#
# COMPACT_ATOMS: atom_id res chain seq x y z
N MET A 1 0.56 -31.42 36.78
CA MET A 1 -0.15 -30.69 35.71
C MET A 1 0.21 -31.34 34.39
N ALA A 2 -0.77 -31.76 33.58
CA ALA A 2 -0.48 -32.29 32.24
C ALA A 2 -0.03 -31.12 31.35
N ALA A 3 1.11 -31.28 30.66
CA ALA A 3 1.57 -30.28 29.71
C ALA A 3 0.67 -30.33 28.47
N ASP A 4 0.18 -29.16 28.03
CA ASP A 4 -0.59 -29.06 26.80
C ASP A 4 0.27 -29.42 25.59
N VAL A 5 -0.27 -30.23 24.68
CA VAL A 5 0.42 -30.61 23.44
C VAL A 5 0.48 -29.39 22.52
N GLN A 6 1.61 -28.69 22.53
CA GLN A 6 1.87 -27.55 21.66
C GLN A 6 2.36 -28.01 20.28
N PRO A 7 1.94 -27.33 19.19
CA PRO A 7 2.52 -27.56 17.87
C PRO A 7 3.99 -27.17 17.87
N ILE A 8 4.75 -27.77 16.96
CA ILE A 8 6.19 -27.54 16.87
C ILE A 8 6.45 -26.12 16.41
N ALA A 9 7.31 -25.40 17.13
CA ALA A 9 7.70 -24.05 16.75
C ALA A 9 8.44 -24.06 15.42
N GLN A 10 7.96 -23.27 14.45
CA GLN A 10 8.63 -23.16 13.16
C GLN A 10 10.01 -22.50 13.32
N VAL A 11 10.99 -23.00 12.58
CA VAL A 11 12.37 -22.49 12.60
C VAL A 11 12.36 -21.07 12.05
N LYS A 12 12.74 -20.11 12.89
CA LYS A 12 12.97 -18.72 12.48
C LYS A 12 14.33 -18.65 11.79
N LEU A 13 14.32 -18.51 10.48
CA LEU A 13 15.54 -18.25 9.71
C LEU A 13 16.05 -16.83 9.99
N PRO A 14 17.38 -16.60 9.97
CA PRO A 14 17.92 -15.26 10.15
C PRO A 14 17.41 -14.32 9.06
N SER A 15 17.09 -13.08 9.45
CA SER A 15 16.66 -12.04 8.52
C SER A 15 17.81 -11.67 7.59
N ARG A 16 17.53 -11.57 6.30
CA ARG A 16 18.46 -10.97 5.34
C ARG A 16 18.57 -9.46 5.62
N PRO A 17 19.72 -8.83 5.34
CA PRO A 17 19.92 -7.39 5.57
C PRO A 17 18.87 -6.51 4.86
N SER A 18 18.35 -6.96 3.71
CA SER A 18 17.23 -6.32 2.99
C SER A 18 15.92 -7.10 3.15
N SER A 19 15.58 -7.47 4.39
CA SER A 19 14.29 -8.10 4.66
C SER A 19 13.14 -7.14 4.41
N LEU A 20 12.01 -7.67 3.94
CA LEU A 20 10.85 -6.89 3.58
C LEU A 20 10.24 -6.28 4.84
N THR A 21 10.33 -4.95 4.97
CA THR A 21 9.80 -4.23 6.13
C THR A 21 8.27 -4.42 6.24
N PRO A 22 7.69 -4.34 7.45
CA PRO A 22 6.23 -4.46 7.61
C PRO A 22 5.48 -3.43 6.75
N GLU A 23 6.06 -2.27 6.54
CA GLU A 23 5.47 -1.22 5.70
C GLU A 23 5.58 -1.54 4.21
N GLN A 24 6.69 -2.12 3.74
CA GLN A 24 6.76 -2.64 2.38
C GLN A 24 5.76 -3.78 2.17
N GLN A 25 5.52 -4.62 3.17
CA GLN A 25 4.46 -5.63 3.13
C GLN A 25 3.07 -4.99 3.06
N TYR A 26 2.83 -3.94 3.83
CA TYR A 26 1.60 -3.15 3.79
C TYR A 26 1.35 -2.59 2.39
N TRP A 27 2.32 -1.90 1.79
CA TRP A 27 2.16 -1.30 0.47
C TRP A 27 2.11 -2.33 -0.67
N ARG A 28 2.77 -3.49 -0.49
CA ARG A 28 2.60 -4.64 -1.40
C ARG A 28 1.28 -5.37 -1.24
N SER A 29 0.54 -5.14 -0.16
CA SER A 29 -0.78 -5.76 0.06
C SER A 29 -1.88 -5.16 -0.81
N PHE A 30 -1.62 -4.01 -1.44
CA PHE A 30 -2.49 -3.42 -2.47
C PHE A 30 -2.42 -4.24 -3.78
N LYS A 31 -3.08 -5.41 -3.78
CA LYS A 31 -3.00 -6.45 -4.82
C LYS A 31 -4.32 -6.49 -5.60
N SER A 32 -4.48 -5.60 -6.56
CA SER A 32 -5.50 -5.67 -7.63
C SER A 32 -5.53 -4.33 -8.38
N PRO A 33 -4.56 -4.07 -9.27
CA PRO A 33 -4.64 -2.89 -10.13
C PRO A 33 -5.82 -3.07 -11.09
N LEU A 34 -6.91 -2.36 -10.83
CA LEU A 34 -7.94 -2.15 -11.84
C LEU A 34 -7.48 -1.00 -12.72
N ASN A 35 -7.09 -1.32 -13.95
CA ASN A 35 -6.67 -0.33 -14.93
C ASN A 35 -7.89 0.03 -15.79
N ILE A 36 -8.41 1.24 -15.60
CA ILE A 36 -9.53 1.77 -16.36
C ILE A 36 -8.96 2.74 -17.39
N PRO A 37 -8.99 2.44 -18.69
CA PRO A 37 -8.62 3.42 -19.71
C PRO A 37 -9.66 4.54 -19.72
N SER A 38 -9.20 5.80 -19.79
CA SER A 38 -10.10 6.93 -20.03
C SER A 38 -10.74 6.79 -21.43
N PRO A 39 -12.02 7.12 -21.60
CA PRO A 39 -12.73 6.93 -22.87
C PRO A 39 -12.10 7.68 -24.05
N THR A 40 -11.40 8.77 -23.77
CA THR A 40 -10.86 9.71 -24.76
C THR A 40 -9.34 9.65 -24.88
N LYS A 41 -8.66 8.74 -24.16
CA LYS A 41 -7.18 8.68 -24.04
C LYS A 41 -6.51 9.99 -23.57
N HIS A 42 -7.28 11.01 -23.16
CA HIS A 42 -6.73 12.20 -22.54
C HIS A 42 -6.11 11.84 -21.19
N ALA A 43 -5.04 12.55 -20.87
CA ALA A 43 -4.33 12.48 -19.61
C ALA A 43 -5.27 12.76 -18.42
N ILE A 44 -5.02 12.11 -17.29
CA ILE A 44 -5.77 12.33 -16.05
C ILE A 44 -5.07 13.45 -15.28
N THR A 45 -5.68 14.63 -15.27
CA THR A 45 -5.10 15.86 -14.72
C THR A 45 -5.17 15.89 -13.21
N HIS A 46 -6.32 15.57 -12.63
CA HIS A 46 -6.56 15.67 -11.19
C HIS A 46 -7.44 14.52 -10.67
N VAL A 47 -7.09 14.00 -9.50
CA VAL A 47 -7.88 13.01 -8.76
C VAL A 47 -8.07 13.55 -7.35
N SER A 48 -9.31 13.61 -6.89
CA SER A 48 -9.63 14.15 -5.56
C SER A 48 -10.72 13.37 -4.83
N GLN A 49 -10.52 13.27 -3.52
CA GLN A 49 -11.47 12.79 -2.55
C GLN A 49 -11.80 13.97 -1.61
N PRO A 50 -13.09 14.20 -1.33
CA PRO A 50 -13.49 15.17 -0.32
C PRO A 50 -12.81 14.88 1.03
N GLU A 51 -12.15 15.89 1.59
CA GLU A 51 -11.58 15.80 2.93
C GLU A 51 -12.72 15.92 3.96
N PRO A 52 -12.91 14.92 4.85
CA PRO A 52 -13.99 14.96 5.83
C PRO A 52 -13.72 16.00 6.92
N HIS A 53 -14.70 16.85 7.20
CA HIS A 53 -14.69 17.74 8.35
C HIS A 53 -14.86 16.92 9.65
N ALA A 54 -14.14 17.33 10.71
CA ALA A 54 -14.05 16.65 12.01
C ALA A 54 -15.37 16.50 12.82
N SER A 55 -16.56 16.77 12.27
CA SER A 55 -17.76 16.89 13.11
C SER A 55 -19.09 16.34 12.57
N THR A 56 -19.20 15.67 11.42
CA THR A 56 -20.46 14.99 11.07
C THR A 56 -20.34 13.87 10.05
N GLN A 57 -21.29 12.95 10.15
CA GLN A 57 -21.41 11.61 9.60
C GLN A 57 -21.22 11.48 8.07
N THR A 58 -20.73 10.29 7.68
CA THR A 58 -20.60 9.74 6.32
C THR A 58 -19.70 10.51 5.37
N SER A 59 -18.42 10.11 5.30
CA SER A 59 -17.59 10.46 4.15
C SER A 59 -18.29 9.97 2.87
N PRO A 60 -18.39 10.80 1.82
CA PRO A 60 -19.00 10.37 0.56
C PRO A 60 -18.26 9.14 0.01
N ASP A 61 -19.03 8.13 -0.38
CA ASP A 61 -18.53 6.86 -0.93
C ASP A 61 -18.06 7.00 -2.40
N PHE A 62 -17.58 8.17 -2.81
CA PHE A 62 -17.05 8.41 -4.14
C PHE A 62 -15.81 9.31 -4.13
N PHE A 63 -14.99 9.17 -5.17
CA PHE A 63 -13.89 10.06 -5.50
C PHE A 63 -14.07 10.58 -6.93
N THR A 64 -13.46 11.72 -7.24
CA THR A 64 -13.57 12.38 -8.54
C THR A 64 -12.28 12.24 -9.31
N VAL A 65 -12.41 12.06 -10.63
CA VAL A 65 -11.30 11.92 -11.56
C VAL A 65 -11.58 12.84 -12.73
N THR A 66 -10.63 13.73 -13.03
CA THR A 66 -10.74 14.71 -14.11
C THR A 66 -9.96 14.22 -15.33
N THR A 67 -10.62 14.19 -16.49
CA THR A 67 -10.07 13.69 -17.75
C THR A 67 -10.51 14.58 -18.91
N GLY A 68 -9.62 15.42 -19.43
CA GLY A 68 -9.95 16.37 -20.50
C GLY A 68 -11.22 17.17 -20.17
N ALA A 69 -12.15 17.29 -21.12
CA ALA A 69 -13.42 18.02 -20.92
C ALA A 69 -14.50 17.28 -20.08
N ARG A 70 -14.10 16.39 -19.15
CA ARG A 70 -15.04 15.56 -18.37
C ARG A 70 -14.54 15.31 -16.95
N ILE A 71 -15.48 15.29 -16.02
CA ILE A 71 -15.26 14.84 -14.64
C ILE A 71 -16.05 13.57 -14.38
N GLN A 72 -15.37 12.55 -13.88
CA GLN A 72 -15.91 11.22 -13.62
C GLN A 72 -15.94 10.97 -12.11
N LEU A 73 -17.09 10.54 -11.60
CA LEU A 73 -17.25 10.15 -10.20
C LEU A 73 -17.21 8.63 -10.11
N TYR A 74 -16.30 8.11 -9.30
CA TYR A 74 -16.12 6.68 -9.08
C TYR A 74 -16.53 6.29 -7.66
N SER A 75 -17.22 5.17 -7.50
CA SER A 75 -17.56 4.66 -6.18
C SER A 75 -16.34 4.03 -5.48
N VAL A 76 -16.11 4.40 -4.22
CA VAL A 76 -15.08 3.81 -3.35
C VAL A 76 -15.40 2.34 -2.99
N LYS A 77 -16.66 1.93 -3.03
CA LYS A 77 -17.07 0.54 -2.71
C LYS A 77 -16.97 -0.38 -3.92
N THR A 78 -17.55 0.02 -5.05
CA THR A 78 -17.65 -0.85 -6.23
C THR A 78 -16.55 -0.60 -7.27
N ARG A 79 -15.83 0.54 -7.17
CA ARG A 79 -14.84 1.00 -8.16
C ARG A 79 -15.40 1.23 -9.56
N LYS A 80 -16.73 1.30 -9.67
CA LYS A 80 -17.43 1.58 -10.91
C LYS A 80 -17.66 3.08 -11.04
N LEU A 81 -17.71 3.53 -12.27
CA LEU A 81 -18.17 4.85 -12.64
C LEU A 81 -19.62 5.02 -12.18
N LEU A 82 -19.89 6.04 -11.37
CA LEU A 82 -21.23 6.42 -10.92
C LEU A 82 -21.84 7.42 -11.90
N LYS A 83 -21.11 8.50 -12.19
CA LYS A 83 -21.59 9.62 -13.00
C LYS A 83 -20.45 10.25 -13.78
N THR A 84 -20.81 10.86 -14.90
CA THR A 84 -19.91 11.68 -15.73
C THR A 84 -20.55 13.04 -15.93
N ILE A 85 -19.77 14.10 -15.74
CA ILE A 85 -20.13 15.50 -15.98
C ILE A 85 -19.36 15.93 -17.23
N THR A 86 -20.07 16.44 -18.24
CA THR A 86 -19.52 16.79 -19.57
C THR A 86 -20.02 18.15 -20.05
N ARG A 87 -20.28 19.08 -19.13
CA ARG A 87 -20.89 20.39 -19.42
C ARG A 87 -19.86 21.49 -19.63
N PHE A 88 -18.61 21.11 -19.83
CA PHE A 88 -17.48 21.99 -20.02
C PHE A 88 -17.32 22.29 -21.51
N ASP A 89 -17.00 23.54 -21.82
CA ASP A 89 -16.77 23.98 -23.20
C ASP A 89 -15.41 23.49 -23.71
N ASP A 90 -14.43 23.36 -22.81
CA ASP A 90 -13.05 22.94 -23.10
C ASP A 90 -12.51 21.97 -22.03
N THR A 91 -11.19 21.78 -21.97
CA THR A 91 -10.55 20.89 -21.00
C THR A 91 -10.77 21.37 -19.56
N ALA A 92 -11.18 20.44 -18.70
CA ALA A 92 -11.27 20.65 -17.26
C ALA A 92 -9.95 20.23 -16.61
N TYR A 93 -9.37 21.09 -15.77
CA TYR A 93 -8.09 20.82 -15.12
C TYR A 93 -8.29 20.16 -13.76
N SER A 94 -9.16 20.72 -12.92
CA SER A 94 -9.44 20.19 -11.59
C SER A 94 -10.94 20.00 -11.36
N GLY A 95 -11.25 18.92 -10.66
CA GLY A 95 -12.56 18.62 -10.11
C GLY A 95 -12.39 18.33 -8.62
N GLU A 96 -13.13 19.04 -7.78
CA GLU A 96 -13.14 18.82 -6.35
C GLU A 96 -14.56 18.81 -5.81
N ALA A 97 -14.92 17.73 -5.12
CA ALA A 97 -16.18 17.63 -4.42
C ALA A 97 -16.05 18.22 -3.01
N ARG A 98 -17.07 18.98 -2.61
CA ARG A 98 -17.18 19.53 -1.25
C ARG A 98 -17.23 18.39 -0.23
N TYR A 99 -16.84 18.66 1.01
CA TYR A 99 -16.84 17.68 2.11
C TYR A 99 -18.20 16.95 2.31
N ASP A 100 -19.33 17.60 2.00
CA ASP A 100 -20.67 16.99 2.02
C ASP A 100 -20.92 15.95 0.91
N GLY A 101 -20.10 15.94 -0.14
CA GLY A 101 -20.29 15.11 -1.34
C GLY A 101 -21.48 15.48 -2.23
N ARG A 102 -22.18 16.58 -1.94
CA ARG A 102 -23.33 17.04 -2.74
C ARG A 102 -22.95 18.02 -3.84
N VAL A 103 -21.93 18.82 -3.61
CA VAL A 103 -21.52 19.89 -4.52
C VAL A 103 -20.14 19.57 -5.08
N LEU A 104 -19.92 19.83 -6.35
CA LEU A 104 -18.64 19.67 -7.03
C LEU A 104 -18.26 20.99 -7.71
N ALA A 105 -17.03 21.44 -7.50
CA ALA A 105 -16.46 22.56 -8.22
C ALA A 105 -15.49 22.04 -9.29
N ALA A 106 -15.51 22.68 -10.44
CA ALA A 106 -14.69 22.34 -11.59
C ALA A 106 -14.12 23.61 -12.21
N ALA A 107 -12.91 23.50 -12.73
CA ALA A 107 -12.22 24.58 -13.42
C ALA A 107 -11.85 24.18 -14.85
N ASP A 108 -12.06 25.13 -15.76
CA ASP A 108 -11.88 24.96 -17.19
C ASP A 108 -10.70 25.78 -17.73
N GLU A 109 -10.21 25.38 -18.90
CA GLU A 109 -9.21 26.11 -19.68
C GLU A 109 -9.66 27.50 -20.14
N THR A 110 -10.96 27.69 -20.34
CA THR A 110 -11.56 28.99 -20.71
C THR A 110 -11.56 30.01 -19.57
N GLY A 111 -11.08 29.64 -18.37
CA GLY A 111 -11.09 30.49 -17.19
C GLY A 111 -12.41 30.46 -16.41
N THR A 112 -13.38 29.64 -16.85
CA THR A 112 -14.66 29.52 -16.15
C THR A 112 -14.56 28.51 -15.01
N ILE A 113 -15.15 28.87 -13.88
CA ILE A 113 -15.31 27.96 -12.73
C ILE A 113 -16.78 27.62 -12.62
N GLN A 114 -17.09 26.33 -12.66
CA GLN A 114 -18.46 25.84 -12.63
C GLN A 114 -18.68 24.99 -11.38
N VAL A 115 -19.77 25.29 -10.67
CA VAL A 115 -20.22 24.53 -9.51
C VAL A 115 -21.44 23.72 -9.90
N PHE A 116 -21.39 22.41 -9.65
CA PHE A 116 -22.44 21.46 -9.95
C PHE A 116 -23.02 20.86 -8.68
N ASP A 117 -24.30 20.54 -8.73
CA ASP A 117 -24.87 19.54 -7.83
C ASP A 117 -24.57 18.13 -8.38
N VAL A 118 -23.93 17.29 -7.56
CA VAL A 118 -23.56 15.91 -7.86
C VAL A 118 -24.79 15.05 -8.12
N SER A 119 -25.93 15.35 -7.48
CA SER A 119 -27.15 14.55 -7.60
C SER A 119 -27.83 14.76 -8.96
N SER A 120 -28.12 16.02 -9.29
CA SER A 120 -28.85 16.43 -10.48
C SER A 120 -27.97 16.66 -11.72
N ARG A 121 -26.65 16.84 -11.53
CA ARG A 121 -25.70 17.31 -12.56
C ARG A 121 -26.05 18.71 -13.09
N ALA A 122 -26.93 19.43 -12.41
CA ALA A 122 -27.26 20.80 -12.77
C ALA A 122 -26.10 21.73 -12.37
N ILE A 123 -25.90 22.75 -13.18
CA ILE A 123 -25.00 23.85 -12.87
C ILE A 123 -25.72 24.71 -11.82
N LEU A 124 -25.14 24.81 -10.62
CA LEU A 124 -25.61 25.69 -9.56
C LEU A 124 -25.14 27.12 -9.82
N LYS A 125 -23.86 27.27 -10.20
CA LYS A 125 -23.24 28.58 -10.42
C LYS A 125 -22.09 28.50 -11.40
N THR A 126 -21.88 29.58 -12.15
CA THR A 126 -20.73 29.76 -13.04
C THR A 126 -20.09 31.11 -12.78
N TRP A 127 -18.77 31.13 -12.55
CA TRP A 127 -18.00 32.36 -12.49
C TRP A 127 -17.16 32.52 -13.76
N LYS A 128 -17.22 33.71 -14.38
CA LYS A 128 -16.51 34.05 -15.62
C LYS A 128 -15.67 35.32 -15.49
N GLU A 129 -15.01 35.51 -14.34
CA GLU A 129 -14.17 36.69 -14.12
C GLU A 129 -12.67 36.47 -14.43
N GLN A 130 -12.22 35.21 -14.49
CA GLN A 130 -10.85 34.87 -14.89
C GLN A 130 -10.84 34.72 -16.41
N LYS A 131 -9.87 35.36 -17.07
CA LYS A 131 -9.78 35.38 -18.54
C LYS A 131 -8.88 34.26 -19.06
N GLN A 132 -7.94 33.82 -18.24
CA GLN A 132 -7.03 32.72 -18.54
C GLN A 132 -7.43 31.45 -17.78
N ALA A 133 -6.87 30.31 -18.21
CA ALA A 133 -7.10 28.99 -17.63
C ALA A 133 -6.94 28.96 -16.11
N VAL A 134 -7.85 28.21 -15.47
CA VAL A 134 -7.80 27.90 -14.05
C VAL A 134 -7.34 26.45 -13.91
N HIS A 135 -6.21 26.22 -13.25
CA HIS A 135 -5.67 24.87 -13.09
C HIS A 135 -6.27 24.19 -11.86
N ASN A 136 -6.24 24.88 -10.71
CA ASN A 136 -6.67 24.30 -9.45
C ASN A 136 -7.82 25.07 -8.81
N VAL A 137 -8.80 24.31 -8.33
CA VAL A 137 -9.90 24.76 -7.49
C VAL A 137 -9.98 23.87 -6.26
N ARG A 138 -10.05 24.50 -5.09
CA ARG A 138 -10.13 23.79 -3.81
C ARG A 138 -11.22 24.37 -2.92
N TRP A 139 -11.92 23.51 -2.19
CA TRP A 139 -12.86 23.93 -1.16
C TRP A 139 -12.15 24.30 0.13
N SER A 140 -12.70 25.27 0.86
CA SER A 140 -12.26 25.51 2.23
C SER A 140 -12.63 24.29 3.09
N PRO A 141 -11.68 23.78 3.92
CA PRO A 141 -11.97 22.68 4.83
C PRO A 141 -12.82 23.11 6.03
N ARG A 142 -12.96 24.42 6.29
CA ARG A 142 -13.69 24.99 7.43
C ARG A 142 -15.04 25.57 7.01
N GLU A 143 -15.05 26.35 5.94
CA GLU A 143 -16.23 27.06 5.47
C GLU A 143 -16.83 26.37 4.25
N SER A 144 -18.12 26.08 4.30
CA SER A 144 -18.82 25.30 3.28
C SER A 144 -19.09 26.05 1.98
N THR A 145 -18.91 27.36 2.00
CA THR A 145 -19.24 28.26 0.91
C THR A 145 -18.01 28.82 0.24
N ALA A 146 -16.86 28.82 0.92
CA ALA A 146 -15.63 29.38 0.42
C ALA A 146 -14.86 28.41 -0.50
N LEU A 147 -14.36 28.96 -1.60
CA LEU A 147 -13.64 28.29 -2.68
C LEU A 147 -12.40 29.09 -3.03
N MET A 148 -11.29 28.43 -3.32
CA MET A 148 -10.10 29.08 -3.87
C MET A 148 -9.89 28.63 -5.31
N SER A 149 -9.49 29.56 -6.19
CA SER A 149 -9.01 29.25 -7.52
C SER A 149 -7.60 29.78 -7.77
N CYS A 150 -6.82 28.99 -8.51
CA CYS A 150 -5.47 29.33 -8.96
C CYS A 150 -5.46 29.32 -10.49
N GLY A 151 -5.16 30.47 -11.09
CA GLY A 151 -5.17 30.63 -12.54
C GLY A 151 -3.84 31.07 -13.13
N ASP A 152 -3.72 30.86 -14.44
CA ASP A 152 -2.57 31.31 -15.25
C ASP A 152 -2.52 32.84 -15.39
N ASP A 153 -3.59 33.55 -15.00
CA ASP A 153 -3.62 35.01 -14.83
C ASP A 153 -2.69 35.53 -13.71
N ARG A 154 -1.92 34.63 -13.05
CA ARG A 154 -1.02 34.93 -11.92
C ARG A 154 -1.76 35.41 -10.66
N THR A 155 -3.07 35.17 -10.61
CA THR A 155 -3.94 35.56 -9.50
C THR A 155 -4.47 34.34 -8.79
N VAL A 156 -4.50 34.43 -7.47
CA VAL A 156 -5.27 33.51 -6.62
C VAL A 156 -6.51 34.25 -6.19
N ARG A 157 -7.68 33.63 -6.33
CA ARG A 157 -8.96 34.26 -5.96
C ARG A 157 -9.69 33.43 -4.93
N LEU A 158 -10.31 34.11 -3.98
CA LEU A 158 -11.25 33.53 -3.04
C LEU A 158 -12.67 33.83 -3.51
N TRP A 159 -13.50 32.81 -3.57
CA TRP A 159 -14.88 32.84 -4.01
C TRP A 159 -15.78 32.42 -2.86
N ASP A 160 -16.99 32.97 -2.85
CA ASP A 160 -18.04 32.55 -1.94
C ASP A 160 -19.28 32.16 -2.75
N LEU A 161 -19.88 31.01 -2.43
CA LEU A 161 -21.03 30.46 -3.17
C LEU A 161 -22.21 31.43 -3.35
N PRO A 162 -22.67 32.18 -2.33
CA PRO A 162 -23.74 33.17 -2.53
C PRO A 162 -23.26 34.37 -3.36
N SER A 163 -22.00 34.81 -3.22
CA SER A 163 -21.49 35.98 -3.94
C SER A 163 -21.25 35.73 -5.42
N GLU A 164 -21.78 36.60 -6.27
CA GLU A 164 -21.55 36.54 -7.72
C GLU A 164 -20.14 36.98 -8.12
N SER A 165 -19.48 37.76 -7.26
CA SER A 165 -18.11 38.25 -7.47
C SER A 165 -17.10 37.59 -6.54
N SER A 166 -15.81 37.67 -6.92
CA SER A 166 -14.70 37.23 -6.08
C SER A 166 -14.59 38.07 -4.81
N VAL A 167 -14.46 37.40 -3.66
CA VAL A 167 -14.36 38.03 -2.33
C VAL A 167 -13.01 38.71 -2.15
N ALA A 168 -11.94 38.04 -2.57
CA ALA A 168 -10.58 38.55 -2.49
C ALA A 168 -9.77 38.12 -3.71
N VAL A 169 -8.91 39.02 -4.18
CA VAL A 169 -7.98 38.78 -5.28
C VAL A 169 -6.57 39.00 -4.77
N PHE A 170 -5.78 37.93 -4.71
CA PHE A 170 -4.39 37.99 -4.30
C PHE A 170 -3.50 38.13 -5.52
N ARG A 171 -2.77 39.25 -5.58
CA ARG A 171 -1.80 39.56 -6.63
C ARG A 171 -0.40 39.58 -6.04
N GLY A 172 0.55 39.02 -6.79
CA GLY A 172 1.96 39.12 -6.43
C GLY A 172 2.85 38.09 -7.09
N HIS A 173 2.30 36.96 -7.53
CA HIS A 173 3.03 35.98 -8.34
C HIS A 173 3.43 36.59 -9.69
N GLN A 174 4.61 36.20 -10.16
CA GLN A 174 5.17 36.72 -11.42
C GLN A 174 4.89 35.82 -12.62
N ASP A 175 4.57 34.55 -12.38
CA ASP A 175 4.32 33.52 -13.39
C ASP A 175 3.11 32.64 -13.00
N TYR A 176 2.76 31.67 -13.84
CA TYR A 176 1.59 30.81 -13.72
C TYR A 176 1.44 30.19 -12.33
N VAL A 177 0.24 30.30 -11.75
CA VAL A 177 -0.10 29.70 -10.45
C VAL A 177 -0.89 28.43 -10.71
N ARG A 178 -0.20 27.28 -10.66
CA ARG A 178 -0.82 25.99 -10.94
C ARG A 178 -1.42 25.33 -9.72
N THR A 179 -0.90 25.61 -8.52
CA THR A 179 -1.33 24.90 -7.30
C THR A 179 -1.62 25.80 -6.13
N GLY A 180 -2.49 25.31 -5.25
CA GLY A 180 -2.80 25.95 -4.01
C GLY A 180 -3.58 25.04 -3.08
N SER A 181 -3.41 25.26 -1.78
CA SER A 181 -4.17 24.60 -0.74
C SER A 181 -4.61 25.59 0.33
N PHE A 182 -5.74 25.31 0.97
CA PHE A 182 -6.06 25.90 2.26
C PHE A 182 -5.18 25.30 3.35
N LEU A 183 -4.82 26.08 4.37
CA LEU A 183 -4.23 25.54 5.58
C LEU A 183 -5.31 24.91 6.47
N PRO A 184 -5.19 23.62 6.84
CA PRO A 184 -6.08 23.01 7.82
C PRO A 184 -5.68 23.44 9.24
N GLY A 185 -6.65 23.83 10.08
CA GLY A 185 -6.42 24.13 11.51
C GLY A 185 -7.11 25.40 12.04
N GLN A 186 -6.70 25.86 13.23
CA GLN A 186 -7.26 27.07 13.87
C GLN A 186 -6.96 28.36 13.08
N SER A 187 -5.86 28.39 12.31
CA SER A 187 -5.50 29.48 11.39
C SER A 187 -6.16 29.36 10.01
N GLY A 188 -7.27 28.59 9.91
CA GLY A 188 -7.87 28.04 8.68
C GLY A 188 -8.40 29.00 7.62
N ASN A 189 -8.05 30.29 7.70
CA ASN A 189 -8.33 31.26 6.65
C ASN A 189 -7.10 31.50 5.76
N LEU A 190 -5.92 31.04 6.16
CA LEU A 190 -4.71 31.23 5.36
C LEU A 190 -4.70 30.33 4.11
N LEU A 191 -4.29 30.92 3.00
CA LEU A 191 -4.19 30.26 1.70
C LEU A 191 -2.73 30.09 1.32
N VAL A 192 -2.40 28.95 0.74
CA VAL A 192 -1.07 28.67 0.20
C VAL A 192 -1.19 28.52 -1.30
N SER A 193 -0.30 29.17 -2.05
CA SER A 193 -0.19 29.01 -3.49
C SER A 193 1.23 28.72 -3.93
N GLY A 194 1.38 27.79 -4.87
CA GLY A 194 2.62 27.45 -5.55
C GLY A 194 2.58 27.93 -6.99
N SER A 195 3.65 28.59 -7.43
CA SER A 195 3.77 29.13 -8.78
C SER A 195 5.03 28.64 -9.48
N TYR A 196 4.99 28.73 -10.81
CA TYR A 196 6.14 28.49 -11.67
C TYR A 196 7.20 29.60 -11.57
N ASP A 197 6.90 30.71 -10.87
CA ASP A 197 7.88 31.72 -10.45
C ASP A 197 8.85 31.23 -9.36
N GLN A 198 8.79 29.93 -9.07
CA GLN A 198 9.60 29.23 -8.07
C GLN A 198 9.29 29.68 -6.65
N THR A 199 8.16 30.36 -6.43
CA THR A 199 7.75 30.80 -5.09
C THR A 199 6.51 30.07 -4.59
N VAL A 200 6.54 29.72 -3.31
CA VAL A 200 5.35 29.35 -2.54
C VAL A 200 4.99 30.54 -1.66
N ARG A 201 3.75 31.02 -1.77
CA ARG A 201 3.27 32.18 -1.03
C ARG A 201 2.13 31.80 -0.11
N LEU A 202 2.13 32.44 1.05
CA LEU A 202 1.07 32.36 2.03
C LEU A 202 0.28 33.67 2.03
N TRP A 203 -1.04 33.58 1.95
CA TRP A 203 -1.95 34.72 1.91
C TRP A 203 -2.89 34.69 3.11
N ASP A 204 -3.16 35.87 3.65
CA ASP A 204 -4.22 36.08 4.64
C ASP A 204 -5.37 36.85 3.98
N PRO A 205 -6.60 36.31 3.93
CA PRO A 205 -7.73 36.97 3.30
C PRO A 205 -8.15 38.26 4.02
N ARG A 206 -7.71 38.47 5.26
CA ARG A 206 -7.95 39.74 5.97
C ARG A 206 -7.10 40.89 5.43
N THR A 207 -5.97 40.59 4.82
CA THR A 207 -5.01 41.58 4.27
C THR A 207 -4.69 41.22 2.81
N PRO A 208 -5.54 41.61 1.85
CA PRO A 208 -5.39 41.21 0.45
C PRO A 208 -4.20 41.86 -0.27
N ASP A 209 -3.60 42.91 0.30
CA ASP A 209 -2.55 43.72 -0.36
C ASP A 209 -1.15 43.08 -0.38
N GLY A 210 -0.96 41.88 0.18
CA GLY A 210 0.35 41.23 0.13
C GLY A 210 0.37 39.79 0.65
N ALA A 211 1.40 39.05 0.24
CA ALA A 211 1.68 37.73 0.80
C ALA A 211 2.30 37.90 2.19
N VAL A 212 1.80 37.15 3.16
CA VAL A 212 2.31 37.12 4.54
C VAL A 212 3.74 36.59 4.56
N MET A 213 3.99 35.52 3.80
CA MET A 213 5.30 34.90 3.66
C MET A 213 5.50 34.39 2.24
N SER A 214 6.74 34.40 1.77
CA SER A 214 7.14 33.82 0.50
C SER A 214 8.39 32.96 0.67
N PHE A 215 8.31 31.71 0.24
CA PHE A 215 9.45 30.80 0.17
C PHE A 215 9.92 30.71 -1.28
N LYS A 216 11.19 30.98 -1.52
CA LYS A 216 11.81 30.85 -2.84
C LYS A 216 12.49 29.49 -2.99
N HIS A 217 12.16 28.78 -4.05
CA HIS A 217 12.75 27.53 -4.46
C HIS A 217 13.66 27.73 -5.68
N ILE A 218 14.41 26.68 -6.03
CA ILE A 218 15.34 26.69 -7.18
C ILE A 218 14.61 26.39 -8.49
N ALA A 219 13.47 25.71 -8.41
CA ALA A 219 12.71 25.21 -9.55
C ALA A 219 11.22 25.54 -9.42
N SER A 220 10.49 25.37 -10.51
CA SER A 220 9.04 25.57 -10.56
C SER A 220 8.32 24.62 -9.60
N VAL A 221 7.31 25.15 -8.93
CA VAL A 221 6.52 24.38 -7.96
C VAL A 221 5.37 23.71 -8.69
N GLU A 222 5.35 22.38 -8.66
CA GLU A 222 4.33 21.56 -9.32
C GLU A 222 3.16 21.24 -8.39
N ASP A 223 3.40 21.03 -7.10
CA ASP A 223 2.33 20.76 -6.13
C ASP A 223 2.67 21.28 -4.74
N VAL A 224 1.61 21.65 -3.99
CA VAL A 224 1.71 22.13 -2.62
C VAL A 224 0.67 21.45 -1.75
N LEU A 225 1.14 20.81 -0.68
CA LEU A 225 0.32 20.08 0.26
C LEU A 225 0.57 20.59 1.68
N CYS A 226 -0.53 20.93 2.36
CA CYS A 226 -0.48 21.34 3.76
C CYS A 226 -0.67 20.15 4.70
N MET A 227 0.13 20.07 5.76
CA MET A 227 -0.08 19.05 6.79
C MET A 227 -1.28 19.41 7.68
N PRO A 228 -2.13 18.45 8.10
CA PRO A 228 -3.27 18.65 8.98
C PRO A 228 -2.95 19.23 10.36
N SER A 229 -1.69 19.20 10.79
CA SER A 229 -1.24 19.90 11.99
C SER A 229 -1.26 21.43 11.82
N GLY A 230 -1.31 21.93 10.58
CA GLY A 230 -1.26 23.36 10.25
C GLY A 230 0.11 24.01 10.42
N THR A 231 1.11 23.25 10.87
CA THR A 231 2.47 23.76 11.17
C THR A 231 3.43 23.64 9.99
N THR A 232 3.32 22.57 9.22
CA THR A 232 4.25 22.25 8.13
C THR A 232 3.56 22.21 6.77
N LEU A 233 4.34 22.59 5.75
CA LEU A 233 3.95 22.64 4.35
C LEU A 233 4.94 21.82 3.53
N LEU A 234 4.43 21.13 2.52
CA LEU A 234 5.21 20.34 1.58
C LEU A 234 5.09 20.95 0.19
N ALA A 235 6.21 21.37 -0.37
CA ALA A 235 6.29 21.91 -1.72
C ALA A 235 7.07 20.94 -2.61
N ALA A 236 6.46 20.48 -3.69
CA ALA A 236 7.11 19.70 -4.73
C ALA A 236 7.72 20.67 -5.76
N ALA A 237 9.05 20.75 -5.79
CA ALA A 237 9.79 21.59 -6.72
C ALA A 237 10.74 20.70 -7.54
N ASP A 238 10.42 20.52 -8.82
CA ASP A 238 11.11 19.59 -9.72
C ASP A 238 11.31 18.20 -9.06
N ASN A 239 12.54 17.73 -8.89
CA ASN A 239 12.84 16.39 -8.37
C ASN A 239 12.89 16.30 -6.83
N GLN A 240 12.52 17.37 -6.14
CA GLN A 240 12.70 17.52 -4.69
C GLN A 240 11.38 17.86 -4.00
N VAL A 241 11.19 17.32 -2.81
CA VAL A 241 10.13 17.78 -1.89
C VAL A 241 10.79 18.61 -0.80
N ALA A 242 10.39 19.85 -0.65
CA ALA A 242 10.79 20.73 0.45
C ALA A 242 9.74 20.69 1.56
N VAL A 243 10.18 20.38 2.78
CA VAL A 243 9.39 20.47 4.01
C VAL A 243 9.65 21.84 4.63
N LEU A 244 8.62 22.68 4.70
CA LEU A 244 8.68 24.05 5.18
C LEU A 244 7.93 24.15 6.51
N ASP A 245 8.51 24.88 7.47
CA ASP A 245 7.87 25.25 8.72
C ASP A 245 7.25 26.64 8.57
N ILE A 246 5.93 26.73 8.72
CA ILE A 246 5.17 27.98 8.58
C ILE A 246 5.35 28.84 9.83
N VAL A 247 5.49 28.23 11.02
CA VAL A 247 5.55 28.98 12.28
C VAL A 247 6.88 29.70 12.42
N ALA A 248 7.97 29.00 12.10
CA ALA A 248 9.32 29.56 12.15
C ALA A 248 9.77 30.22 10.83
N GLY A 249 8.98 30.10 9.75
CA GLY A 249 9.31 30.67 8.44
C GLY A 249 10.59 30.10 7.82
N ARG A 250 10.93 28.84 8.10
CA ARG A 250 12.20 28.21 7.67
C ARG A 250 12.00 26.90 6.92
N PRO A 251 12.85 26.57 5.93
CA PRO A 251 12.90 25.22 5.36
C PRO A 251 13.52 24.24 6.37
N LEU A 252 12.86 23.12 6.63
CA LEU A 252 13.34 22.05 7.54
C LEU A 252 14.18 21.02 6.79
N HIS A 253 13.60 20.42 5.75
CA HIS A 253 14.22 19.31 5.02
C HIS A 253 13.99 19.42 3.51
N ILE A 254 14.97 18.94 2.74
CA ILE A 254 14.88 18.81 1.29
C ILE A 254 15.09 17.34 0.95
N ILE A 255 14.10 16.73 0.33
CA ILE A 255 14.07 15.29 0.02
C ILE A 255 14.29 15.13 -1.48
N LYS A 256 15.45 14.60 -1.89
CA LYS A 256 15.77 14.31 -3.29
C LYS A 256 15.82 12.82 -3.54
N ASN A 257 14.73 12.28 -4.09
CA ASN A 257 14.63 10.85 -4.34
C ASN A 257 14.15 10.53 -5.75
N HIS A 258 13.42 11.41 -6.42
CA HIS A 258 12.96 11.18 -7.79
C HIS A 258 14.03 11.63 -8.79
N GLN A 259 13.98 11.06 -10.00
CA GLN A 259 14.91 11.40 -11.08
C GLN A 259 14.35 12.54 -11.94
N LYS A 260 13.04 12.52 -12.21
CA LYS A 260 12.28 13.60 -12.86
C LYS A 260 11.40 14.35 -11.86
N THR A 261 10.68 15.35 -12.39
CA THR A 261 9.73 16.19 -11.68
C THR A 261 8.69 15.37 -10.91
N ILE A 262 8.40 15.81 -9.69
CA ILE A 262 7.32 15.31 -8.84
C ILE A 262 6.05 16.06 -9.25
N THR A 263 5.01 15.34 -9.61
CA THR A 263 3.78 15.92 -10.15
C THR A 263 2.72 16.13 -9.07
N CYS A 264 2.70 15.27 -8.05
CA CYS A 264 1.66 15.30 -7.03
C CYS A 264 2.13 14.76 -5.67
N LEU A 265 1.55 15.33 -4.61
CA LEU A 265 1.77 14.98 -3.21
C LEU A 265 0.42 14.71 -2.52
N ARG A 266 0.32 13.61 -1.78
CA ARG A 266 -0.89 13.28 -0.98
C ARG A 266 -0.55 12.63 0.35
N LEU A 267 -1.35 12.88 1.37
CA LEU A 267 -1.24 12.19 2.66
C LEU A 267 -1.92 10.83 2.63
N ALA A 268 -1.39 9.91 3.44
CA ALA A 268 -1.90 8.56 3.62
C ALA A 268 -1.85 8.13 5.09
N SER A 269 -2.60 7.07 5.42
CA SER A 269 -2.56 6.39 6.73
C SER A 269 -2.72 7.35 7.91
N ASN A 270 -3.79 8.14 7.92
CA ASN A 270 -4.08 9.13 8.96
C ASN A 270 -2.94 10.12 9.19
N ASN A 271 -2.37 10.63 8.08
CA ASN A 271 -1.35 11.68 8.06
C ASN A 271 0.02 11.28 8.58
N SER A 272 0.25 10.00 8.88
CA SER A 272 1.58 9.47 9.24
C SER A 272 2.51 9.30 8.04
N ARG A 273 1.94 9.32 6.83
CA ARG A 273 2.68 9.04 5.60
C ARG A 273 2.40 10.08 4.53
N LEU A 274 3.44 10.42 3.79
CA LEU A 274 3.38 11.22 2.57
C LEU A 274 3.59 10.32 1.37
N VAL A 275 2.77 10.46 0.34
CA VAL A 275 2.96 9.80 -0.94
C VAL A 275 3.29 10.85 -1.99
N SER A 276 4.32 10.56 -2.78
CA SER A 276 4.74 11.38 -3.92
C SER A 276 4.62 10.57 -5.21
N GLY A 277 4.08 11.21 -6.25
CA GLY A 277 4.06 10.69 -7.62
C GLY A 277 5.03 11.50 -8.49
N GLY A 278 5.89 10.82 -9.24
CA GLY A 278 6.82 11.45 -10.18
C GLY A 278 6.53 11.12 -11.63
N LEU A 279 6.99 11.99 -12.53
CA LEU A 279 6.96 11.78 -13.98
C LEU A 279 7.81 10.57 -14.42
N ASP A 280 8.65 10.03 -13.52
CA ASP A 280 9.36 8.76 -13.71
C ASP A 280 8.45 7.52 -13.72
N GLY A 281 7.16 7.68 -13.39
CA GLY A 281 6.27 6.57 -13.12
C GLY A 281 6.48 5.96 -11.73
N HIS A 282 7.25 6.63 -10.86
CA HIS A 282 7.51 6.17 -9.50
C HIS A 282 6.53 6.82 -8.51
N MET A 283 5.85 5.98 -7.75
CA MET A 283 5.17 6.36 -6.52
C MET A 283 6.11 6.02 -5.36
N LYS A 284 6.46 7.00 -4.53
CA LYS A 284 7.26 6.80 -3.32
C LYS A 284 6.49 7.24 -2.09
N VAL A 285 6.59 6.44 -1.03
CA VAL A 285 5.97 6.71 0.26
C VAL A 285 7.06 7.08 1.26
N PHE A 286 6.85 8.20 1.94
CA PHE A 286 7.70 8.74 2.98
C PHE A 286 6.98 8.71 4.33
N GLU A 287 7.76 8.56 5.38
CA GLU A 287 7.33 8.81 6.75
C GLU A 287 7.34 10.31 7.05
N THR A 288 6.40 10.83 7.84
CA THR A 288 6.31 12.27 8.12
C THR A 288 7.20 12.75 9.28
N THR A 289 7.74 11.84 10.08
CA THR A 289 8.64 12.14 11.21
C THR A 289 10.10 12.20 10.75
N GLY A 290 10.59 11.11 10.13
CA GLY A 290 11.97 10.96 9.69
C GLY A 290 12.20 11.23 8.20
N TRP A 291 11.14 11.45 7.40
CA TRP A 291 11.24 11.70 5.95
C TRP A 291 12.00 10.63 5.15
N ASN A 292 12.07 9.42 5.69
CA ASN A 292 12.72 8.28 5.04
C ASN A 292 11.82 7.64 3.99
N VAL A 293 12.42 7.07 2.94
CA VAL A 293 11.68 6.30 1.94
C VAL A 293 11.29 4.96 2.55
N VAL A 294 9.99 4.77 2.74
CA VAL A 294 9.41 3.55 3.31
C VAL A 294 9.21 2.48 2.24
N ALA A 295 8.53 2.88 1.16
CA ALA A 295 8.14 1.99 0.09
C ALA A 295 8.08 2.73 -1.24
N GLY A 296 8.19 1.98 -2.32
CA GLY A 296 8.01 2.50 -3.67
C GLY A 296 7.26 1.50 -4.54
N SER A 297 6.50 2.03 -5.49
CA SER A 297 5.94 1.23 -6.58
C SER A 297 6.18 1.92 -7.91
N LYS A 298 6.44 1.13 -8.96
CA LYS A 298 6.66 1.62 -10.31
C LYS A 298 5.42 1.34 -11.16
N TYR A 299 5.01 2.34 -11.91
CA TYR A 299 3.95 2.29 -12.91
C TYR A 299 4.59 2.33 -14.31
N PRO A 300 3.90 1.78 -15.34
CA PRO A 300 4.44 1.69 -16.68
C PRO A 300 4.54 3.05 -17.39
N SER A 301 3.70 4.02 -17.03
CA SER A 301 3.70 5.37 -17.61
C SER A 301 3.89 6.45 -16.54
N PRO A 302 4.27 7.68 -16.95
CA PRO A 302 4.41 8.83 -16.07
C PRO A 302 3.13 9.11 -15.29
N ILE A 303 3.26 9.41 -13.99
CA ILE A 303 2.15 9.73 -13.11
C ILE A 303 1.93 11.24 -13.15
N LEU A 304 0.69 11.67 -13.36
CA LEU A 304 0.31 13.09 -13.29
C LEU A 304 -0.44 13.39 -11.99
N SER A 305 -1.32 12.49 -11.58
CA SER A 305 -2.14 12.65 -10.38
C SER A 305 -2.14 11.38 -9.56
N LEU A 306 -2.18 11.55 -8.24
CA LEU A 306 -2.16 10.46 -7.29
C LEU A 306 -3.04 10.78 -6.10
N GLU A 307 -3.81 9.80 -5.65
CA GLU A 307 -4.56 9.91 -4.42
C GLU A 307 -4.64 8.57 -3.66
N VAL A 308 -4.49 8.63 -2.34
CA VAL A 308 -4.78 7.51 -1.45
C VAL A 308 -6.17 7.71 -0.87
N VAL A 309 -7.13 6.94 -1.39
CA VAL A 309 -8.52 7.00 -0.97
C VAL A 309 -8.69 6.23 0.33
N SER A 310 -9.16 6.93 1.34
CA SER A 310 -9.42 6.41 2.68
C SER A 310 -10.92 6.30 2.94
N SER A 311 -11.35 5.24 3.64
CA SER A 311 -12.77 4.97 3.86
C SER A 311 -12.97 4.21 5.17
N GLY A 312 -13.94 4.68 5.98
CA GLY A 312 -14.34 4.05 7.24
C GLY A 312 -14.04 4.88 8.49
N THR A 313 -14.57 4.40 9.63
CA THR A 313 -14.28 4.86 11.00
C THR A 313 -13.78 3.64 11.78
N PRO A 314 -12.46 3.46 12.05
CA PRO A 314 -11.33 4.36 11.77
C PRO A 314 -10.99 4.48 10.28
N ARG A 315 -10.35 5.61 9.91
CA ARG A 315 -10.00 5.95 8.54
C ARG A 315 -8.84 5.06 8.08
N GLU A 316 -9.16 3.99 7.34
CA GLU A 316 -8.20 3.07 6.73
C GLU A 316 -7.99 3.40 5.25
N ASP A 317 -6.76 3.23 4.76
CA ASP A 317 -6.45 3.35 3.33
C ASP A 317 -7.04 2.14 2.58
N LYS A 318 -7.98 2.41 1.67
CA LYS A 318 -8.67 1.37 0.91
C LYS A 318 -8.11 1.22 -0.49
N HIS A 319 -7.90 2.34 -1.17
CA HIS A 319 -7.41 2.34 -2.55
C HIS A 319 -6.28 3.34 -2.74
N VAL A 320 -5.32 2.98 -3.59
CA VAL A 320 -4.35 3.90 -4.18
C VAL A 320 -4.78 4.10 -5.63
N VAL A 321 -5.17 5.33 -5.96
CA VAL A 321 -5.60 5.74 -7.30
C VAL A 321 -4.48 6.54 -7.93
N VAL A 322 -4.07 6.14 -9.13
CA VAL A 322 -2.99 6.79 -9.87
C VAL A 322 -3.48 7.10 -11.27
N GLY A 323 -3.47 8.38 -11.62
CA GLY A 323 -3.73 8.89 -12.95
C GLY A 323 -2.45 9.03 -13.75
N MET A 324 -2.37 8.34 -14.88
CA MET A 324 -1.19 8.35 -15.74
C MET A 324 -1.36 9.30 -16.93
N SER A 325 -0.25 9.77 -17.50
CA SER A 325 -0.26 10.67 -18.67
C SER A 325 -0.86 10.05 -19.92
N THR A 326 -0.84 8.71 -20.03
CA THR A 326 -1.46 7.95 -21.11
C THR A 326 -2.99 7.88 -21.02
N GLY A 327 -3.59 8.52 -20.00
CA GLY A 327 -5.03 8.50 -19.75
C GLY A 327 -5.53 7.22 -19.07
N GLN A 328 -4.63 6.36 -18.59
CA GLN A 328 -5.00 5.17 -17.85
C GLN A 328 -5.10 5.48 -16.34
N LEU A 329 -6.21 5.10 -15.72
CA LEU A 329 -6.43 5.19 -14.28
C LEU A 329 -6.13 3.83 -13.64
N SER A 330 -5.14 3.75 -12.75
CA SER A 330 -4.82 2.52 -12.01
C SER A 330 -5.31 2.64 -10.57
N ILE A 331 -6.25 1.78 -10.19
CA ILE A 331 -6.80 1.70 -8.83
C ILE A 331 -6.27 0.41 -8.19
N LYS A 332 -5.34 0.52 -7.24
CA LYS A 332 -4.88 -0.63 -6.45
C LYS A 332 -5.65 -0.68 -5.15
N THR A 333 -6.25 -1.83 -4.84
CA THR A 333 -7.08 -1.98 -3.65
C THR A 333 -6.42 -2.83 -2.58
N ARG A 334 -6.68 -2.46 -1.33
CA ARG A 334 -6.40 -3.26 -0.15
C ARG A 334 -7.70 -3.50 0.59
N LEU A 335 -8.00 -4.77 0.83
CA LEU A 335 -9.09 -5.17 1.71
C LEU A 335 -8.52 -5.57 3.06
N SER A 336 -9.04 -4.96 4.12
CA SER A 336 -8.72 -5.33 5.51
C SER A 336 -9.20 -6.76 5.81
N GLY A 337 -8.62 -7.40 6.82
CA GLY A 337 -8.75 -8.85 7.09
C GLY A 337 -10.20 -9.35 7.15
N GLU A 338 -11.11 -8.59 7.78
CA GLU A 338 -12.53 -8.94 7.84
C GLU A 338 -13.24 -8.82 6.49
N GLN A 339 -12.91 -7.77 5.73
CA GLN A 339 -13.45 -7.58 4.39
C GLN A 339 -12.91 -8.64 3.42
N LYS A 340 -11.66 -9.04 3.59
CA LYS A 340 -11.03 -10.15 2.85
C LYS A 340 -11.67 -11.49 3.17
N VAL A 341 -12.07 -11.73 4.43
CA VAL A 341 -12.83 -12.93 4.81
C VAL A 341 -14.22 -12.91 4.18
N LYS A 342 -14.95 -11.80 4.28
CA LYS A 342 -16.28 -11.63 3.66
C LYS A 342 -16.22 -11.76 2.14
N GLU A 343 -15.19 -11.23 1.50
CA GLU A 343 -15.01 -11.35 0.05
C GLU A 343 -14.61 -12.76 -0.36
N ARG A 344 -13.77 -13.45 0.41
CA ARG A 344 -13.48 -14.88 0.20
C ARG A 344 -14.73 -15.75 0.37
N GLU A 345 -15.63 -15.36 1.26
CA GLU A 345 -16.93 -16.01 1.41
C GLU A 345 -17.85 -15.71 0.21
N ARG A 346 -17.91 -14.47 -0.27
CA ARG A 346 -18.64 -14.11 -1.49
C ARG A 346 -18.08 -14.78 -2.75
N GLN A 347 -16.76 -14.89 -2.87
CA GLN A 347 -16.11 -15.61 -3.97
C GLN A 347 -16.50 -17.08 -3.94
N LYS A 348 -16.46 -17.73 -2.77
CA LYS A 348 -16.95 -19.10 -2.62
C LYS A 348 -18.43 -19.26 -2.95
N GLN A 349 -19.26 -18.26 -2.62
CA GLN A 349 -20.67 -18.24 -3.00
C GLN A 349 -20.84 -18.08 -4.52
N MET A 350 -20.07 -17.18 -5.14
CA MET A 350 -20.12 -16.95 -6.59
C MET A 350 -19.58 -18.16 -7.37
N GLU A 351 -18.52 -18.81 -6.89
CA GLU A 351 -18.00 -20.08 -7.41
C GLU A 351 -19.03 -21.20 -7.25
N ALA A 352 -19.73 -21.28 -6.11
CA ALA A 352 -20.80 -22.24 -5.90
C ALA A 352 -22.01 -21.97 -6.81
N LEU A 353 -22.29 -20.69 -7.12
CA LEU A 353 -23.32 -20.26 -8.06
C LEU A 353 -22.98 -20.63 -9.49
N LEU A 354 -21.75 -20.35 -9.93
CA LEU A 354 -21.22 -20.77 -11.24
C LEU A 354 -21.18 -22.29 -11.37
N ALA A 355 -20.90 -23.01 -10.29
CA ALA A 355 -20.89 -24.47 -10.26
C ALA A 355 -22.27 -25.12 -10.09
N GLY A 356 -23.36 -24.33 -9.98
CA GLY A 356 -24.73 -24.84 -9.82
C GLY A 356 -25.01 -25.57 -8.50
N LYS A 357 -24.14 -25.46 -7.48
CA LYS A 357 -24.24 -26.15 -6.18
C LYS A 357 -24.70 -25.23 -5.04
N ILE A 358 -25.58 -24.29 -5.34
CA ILE A 358 -26.05 -23.27 -4.39
C ILE A 358 -26.79 -23.94 -3.22
N ASP A 359 -27.68 -24.89 -3.50
CA ASP A 359 -28.47 -25.58 -2.48
C ASP A 359 -27.62 -26.38 -1.49
N GLU A 360 -26.50 -26.96 -1.92
CA GLU A 360 -25.58 -27.68 -1.04
C GLU A 360 -24.78 -26.73 -0.14
N TYR A 361 -24.41 -25.56 -0.68
CA TYR A 361 -23.73 -24.52 0.06
C TYR A 361 -24.66 -23.91 1.13
N ASP A 362 -25.90 -23.60 0.76
CA ASP A 362 -26.90 -23.04 1.66
C ASP A 362 -27.34 -24.05 2.72
N LYS A 363 -27.48 -25.34 2.39
CA LYS A 363 -27.69 -26.41 3.38
C LYS A 363 -26.51 -26.55 4.36
N LYS A 364 -25.27 -26.38 3.90
CA LYS A 364 -24.07 -26.39 4.77
C LYS A 364 -23.98 -25.15 5.66
N GLN A 365 -24.39 -23.97 5.18
CA GLN A 365 -24.49 -22.73 5.95
C GLN A 365 -25.62 -22.80 6.99
N ALA A 366 -26.80 -23.29 6.60
CA ALA A 366 -27.95 -23.48 7.48
C ALA A 366 -27.66 -24.47 8.62
N LYS A 367 -26.93 -25.56 8.34
CA LYS A 367 -26.45 -26.49 9.37
C LYS A 367 -25.47 -25.86 10.37
N LYS A 368 -24.74 -24.80 9.99
CA LYS A 368 -23.85 -24.06 10.90
C LYS A 368 -24.57 -23.02 11.75
N ARG A 369 -25.80 -22.61 11.38
CA ARG A 369 -26.55 -21.56 12.07
C ARG A 369 -27.98 -21.99 12.44
N PRO A 370 -28.18 -22.90 13.40
CA PRO A 370 -29.48 -23.07 14.02
C PRO A 370 -29.78 -21.81 14.86
N ARG A 371 -30.86 -21.08 14.57
CA ARG A 371 -31.33 -19.93 15.38
C ARG A 371 -31.48 -20.28 16.88
N ALA A 372 -31.72 -21.56 17.20
CA ALA A 372 -31.74 -22.08 18.56
C ALA A 372 -30.35 -22.11 19.23
N LEU A 373 -29.29 -22.44 18.48
CA LEU A 373 -27.91 -22.43 18.95
C LEU A 373 -27.40 -20.98 19.13
N GLU A 374 -27.81 -20.07 18.26
CA GLU A 374 -27.45 -18.65 18.30
C GLU A 374 -28.07 -17.93 19.51
N ARG A 375 -29.33 -18.24 19.86
CA ARG A 375 -29.92 -17.79 21.15
C ARG A 375 -29.20 -18.38 22.36
N ARG A 376 -28.69 -19.61 22.25
CA ARG A 376 -27.96 -20.31 23.33
C ARG A 376 -26.50 -19.88 23.45
N LEU A 377 -25.93 -19.28 22.41
CA LEU A 377 -24.58 -18.70 22.34
C LEU A 377 -24.56 -17.19 22.57
N ARG A 378 -25.73 -16.54 22.63
CA ARG A 378 -25.89 -15.11 22.93
C ARG A 378 -25.28 -14.83 24.31
N GLY A 379 -24.24 -13.97 24.34
CA GLY A 379 -23.48 -13.64 25.55
C GLY A 379 -22.10 -14.27 25.65
N ARG A 380 -21.76 -15.27 24.82
CA ARG A 380 -20.44 -15.92 24.86
C ARG A 380 -19.32 -15.12 24.19
N ASP A 381 -19.69 -14.20 23.29
CA ASP A 381 -18.80 -13.28 22.59
C ASP A 381 -18.94 -11.84 23.13
N TYR A 382 -19.55 -11.65 24.31
CA TYR A 382 -19.69 -10.33 24.93
C TYR A 382 -18.34 -9.92 25.55
N ALA A 383 -17.69 -8.93 24.96
CA ALA A 383 -16.37 -8.45 25.35
C ALA A 383 -16.38 -7.21 26.26
N GLY A 384 -17.54 -6.82 26.81
CA GLY A 384 -17.69 -5.75 27.80
C GLY A 384 -17.30 -4.36 27.28
N ASP A 385 -18.27 -3.59 26.80
CA ASP A 385 -18.02 -2.22 26.31
C ASP A 385 -17.93 -1.15 27.43
N ASP A 386 -18.14 -1.48 28.72
CA ASP A 386 -18.21 -0.48 29.80
C ASP A 386 -17.66 -0.95 31.17
N ALA A 387 -16.40 -1.40 31.26
CA ALA A 387 -15.72 -1.55 32.56
C ALA A 387 -14.20 -1.28 32.50
N ASP A 388 -13.73 -0.34 33.32
CA ASP A 388 -12.34 0.15 33.40
C ASP A 388 -11.30 -0.83 33.98
N ILE A 389 -11.62 -2.12 34.15
CA ILE A 389 -10.63 -3.14 34.56
C ILE A 389 -10.88 -4.45 33.82
N ILE A 390 -10.15 -4.65 32.73
CA ILE A 390 -10.05 -5.94 32.04
C ILE A 390 -9.12 -6.82 32.86
N VAL A 391 -9.67 -7.64 33.76
CA VAL A 391 -8.92 -8.79 34.28
C VAL A 391 -8.82 -9.80 33.14
N GLU A 392 -7.65 -9.92 32.51
CA GLU A 392 -7.36 -10.91 31.47
C GLU A 392 -7.49 -12.33 32.06
N GLY A 393 -8.72 -12.82 32.17
CA GLY A 393 -9.02 -14.22 32.43
C GLY A 393 -8.49 -15.03 31.26
N ASN A 394 -7.33 -15.67 31.45
CA ASN A 394 -6.62 -16.57 30.55
C ASN A 394 -7.47 -16.97 29.34
N VAL A 395 -7.31 -16.22 28.24
CA VAL A 395 -8.01 -16.48 26.98
C VAL A 395 -7.76 -17.94 26.65
N ARG A 396 -8.78 -18.80 26.77
CA ARG A 396 -8.71 -20.20 26.31
C ARG A 396 -8.55 -20.16 24.79
N SER A 397 -7.31 -19.94 24.36
CA SER A 397 -6.86 -20.01 22.98
C SER A 397 -7.37 -21.33 22.42
N ARG A 398 -8.17 -21.27 21.36
CA ARG A 398 -8.60 -22.49 20.66
C ARG A 398 -7.36 -23.33 20.38
N PRO A 399 -7.33 -24.64 20.73
CA PRO A 399 -6.15 -25.45 20.53
C PRO A 399 -5.77 -25.40 19.05
N LYS A 400 -4.52 -24.98 18.78
CA LYS A 400 -4.02 -24.86 17.41
C LYS A 400 -4.09 -26.24 16.76
N LYS A 401 -4.74 -26.33 15.60
CA LYS A 401 -4.91 -27.61 14.90
C LYS A 401 -3.53 -28.12 14.46
N ILE A 402 -3.11 -29.23 15.04
CA ILE A 402 -1.80 -29.84 14.76
C ILE A 402 -1.81 -30.45 13.34
N PRO A 403 -0.84 -30.12 12.48
CA PRO A 403 -0.64 -30.76 11.18
C PRO A 403 -0.55 -32.28 11.24
N ALA A 404 -0.88 -32.97 10.14
CA ALA A 404 -0.84 -34.44 10.10
C ALA A 404 0.56 -35.00 10.36
N TRP A 405 1.61 -34.40 9.81
CA TRP A 405 3.00 -34.83 10.01
C TRP A 405 3.46 -34.64 11.47
N GLU A 406 3.07 -33.56 12.14
CA GLU A 406 3.38 -33.33 13.56
C GLU A 406 2.71 -34.36 14.46
N ARG A 407 1.46 -34.75 14.14
CA ARG A 407 0.76 -35.83 14.87
C ARG A 407 1.52 -37.16 14.79
N GLU A 408 2.01 -37.52 13.60
CA GLU A 408 2.82 -38.75 13.43
C GLU A 408 4.19 -38.63 14.10
N LEU A 409 4.79 -37.43 14.14
CA LEU A 409 6.02 -37.17 14.89
C LEU A 409 5.83 -37.32 16.40
N HIS A 410 4.69 -36.90 16.95
CA HIS A 410 4.33 -37.12 18.36
C HIS A 410 4.08 -38.60 18.66
N ARG A 411 3.60 -39.37 17.68
CA ARG A 411 3.42 -40.83 17.79
C ARG A 411 4.71 -41.64 17.65
N GLY A 412 5.84 -41.00 17.34
CA GLY A 412 7.14 -41.66 17.15
C GLY A 412 7.33 -42.32 15.80
N LYS A 413 6.42 -42.12 14.83
CA LYS A 413 6.53 -42.67 13.47
C LYS A 413 7.28 -41.70 12.56
N TYR A 414 8.61 -41.73 12.64
CA TYR A 414 9.46 -40.75 11.96
C TYR A 414 9.43 -40.86 10.43
N ASN A 415 9.32 -42.07 9.87
CA ASN A 415 9.31 -42.29 8.41
C ASN A 415 8.12 -41.58 7.76
N MET A 416 6.92 -41.89 8.26
CA MET A 416 5.66 -41.29 7.80
C MET A 416 5.61 -39.79 8.06
N ALA A 417 6.15 -39.31 9.18
CA ALA A 417 6.22 -37.88 9.47
C ALA A 417 7.09 -37.13 8.45
N LEU A 418 8.24 -37.70 8.06
CA LEU A 418 9.12 -37.10 7.06
C LEU A 418 8.46 -37.08 5.68
N ASP A 419 7.79 -38.15 5.27
CA ASP A 419 7.13 -38.23 3.96
C ASP A 419 5.95 -37.27 3.86
N LEU A 420 5.16 -37.16 4.93
CA LEU A 420 4.09 -36.15 5.03
C LEU A 420 4.66 -34.72 5.04
N ALA A 421 5.83 -34.49 5.66
CA ALA A 421 6.46 -33.16 5.61
C ALA A 421 6.98 -32.81 4.20
N VAL A 422 7.59 -33.78 3.51
CA VAL A 422 8.14 -33.59 2.15
C VAL A 422 7.02 -33.42 1.11
N SER A 423 5.93 -34.18 1.23
CA SER A 423 4.77 -34.06 0.34
C SER A 423 4.02 -32.73 0.45
N VAL A 424 4.00 -32.10 1.63
CA VAL A 424 3.44 -30.75 1.79
C VAL A 424 4.22 -29.70 0.99
N GLY A 425 5.51 -29.94 0.73
CA GLY A 425 6.33 -29.12 -0.18
C GLY A 425 6.75 -27.75 0.37
N ASP A 426 6.24 -27.33 1.53
CA ASP A 426 6.66 -26.10 2.19
C ASP A 426 8.09 -26.23 2.71
N ARG A 427 9.00 -25.40 2.22
CA ARG A 427 10.42 -25.46 2.59
C ARG A 427 10.62 -25.34 4.10
N ILE A 428 9.87 -24.46 4.76
CA ILE A 428 9.98 -24.22 6.21
C ILE A 428 9.52 -25.45 6.99
N THR A 429 8.45 -26.13 6.56
CA THR A 429 7.94 -27.32 7.26
C THR A 429 8.92 -28.49 7.20
N VAL A 430 9.58 -28.68 6.05
CA VAL A 430 10.61 -29.73 5.92
C VAL A 430 11.84 -29.41 6.77
N ILE A 431 12.29 -28.15 6.78
CA ILE A 431 13.40 -27.71 7.64
C ILE A 431 13.05 -27.90 9.12
N THR A 432 11.80 -27.62 9.52
CA THR A 432 11.36 -27.84 10.90
C THR A 432 11.35 -29.32 11.25
N ALA A 433 10.80 -30.16 10.38
CA ALA A 433 10.75 -31.60 10.60
C ALA A 433 12.17 -32.18 10.75
N LEU A 434 13.07 -31.88 9.82
CA LEU A 434 14.45 -32.36 9.85
C LEU A 434 15.22 -31.84 11.07
N ASN A 435 15.05 -30.58 11.47
CA ASN A 435 15.66 -30.06 12.69
C ASN A 435 15.11 -30.78 13.94
N THR A 436 13.80 -31.04 14.01
CA THR A 436 13.25 -31.80 15.15
C THR A 436 13.74 -33.24 15.20
N LEU A 437 13.92 -33.88 14.05
CA LEU A 437 14.54 -35.22 13.97
C LEU A 437 15.99 -35.18 14.42
N ARG A 438 16.73 -34.13 14.05
CA ARG A 438 18.11 -33.91 14.51
C ARG A 438 18.18 -33.74 16.04
N TYR A 439 17.34 -32.89 16.63
CA TYR A 439 17.30 -32.70 18.08
C TYR A 439 16.87 -33.95 18.86
N ARG A 440 16.07 -34.83 18.24
CA ARG A 440 15.67 -36.12 18.81
C ARG A 440 16.63 -37.26 18.46
N SER A 441 17.75 -36.98 17.79
CA SER A 441 18.69 -37.98 17.26
C SER A 441 18.03 -39.11 16.45
N ALA A 442 16.87 -38.84 15.86
CA ALA A 442 16.04 -39.83 15.17
C ALA A 442 16.16 -39.74 13.64
N LEU A 443 17.13 -38.97 13.13
CA LEU A 443 17.31 -38.76 11.69
C LEU A 443 17.65 -40.07 10.96
N ARG A 444 18.55 -40.88 11.53
CA ARG A 444 18.91 -42.18 10.96
C ARG A 444 17.73 -43.16 10.99
N ALA A 445 17.02 -43.23 12.12
CA ALA A 445 15.81 -44.03 12.27
C ALA A 445 14.69 -43.61 11.29
N ALA A 446 14.60 -42.32 10.96
CA ALA A 446 13.66 -41.81 9.97
C ALA A 446 14.01 -42.21 8.52
N LEU A 447 15.29 -42.51 8.25
CA LEU A 447 15.82 -42.82 6.93
C LEU A 447 16.01 -44.32 6.69
N GLU A 448 15.94 -45.14 7.74
CA GLU A 448 16.09 -46.60 7.66
C GLU A 448 14.85 -47.28 7.07
N GLY A 449 15.07 -48.33 6.26
CA GLY A 449 14.00 -49.15 5.69
C GLY A 449 13.15 -48.46 4.62
N ARG A 450 13.74 -47.56 3.82
CA ARG A 450 13.06 -46.84 2.73
C ARG A 450 13.30 -47.49 1.39
N ASP A 451 12.28 -47.42 0.55
CA ASP A 451 12.35 -47.81 -0.86
C ASP A 451 12.92 -46.69 -1.72
N GLU A 452 13.34 -47.04 -2.94
CA GLU A 452 13.87 -46.11 -3.94
C GLU A 452 12.94 -44.91 -4.19
N THR A 453 11.63 -45.18 -4.31
CA THR A 453 10.61 -44.18 -4.63
C THR A 453 10.40 -43.16 -3.50
N GLN A 454 10.62 -43.55 -2.25
CA GLN A 454 10.51 -42.67 -1.08
C GLN A 454 11.77 -41.85 -0.84
N LEU A 455 12.92 -42.33 -1.32
CA LEU A 455 14.20 -41.66 -1.19
C LEU A 455 14.40 -40.54 -2.22
N GLN A 456 13.88 -40.72 -3.44
CA GLN A 456 13.98 -39.73 -4.52
C GLN A 456 13.47 -38.32 -4.15
N PRO A 457 12.29 -38.14 -3.51
CA PRO A 457 11.82 -36.82 -3.06
C PRO A 457 12.77 -36.14 -2.08
N ILE A 458 13.35 -36.89 -1.14
CA ILE A 458 14.29 -36.34 -0.15
C ILE A 458 15.57 -35.90 -0.83
N MET A 459 16.10 -36.71 -1.74
CA MET A 459 17.29 -36.37 -2.52
C MET A 459 17.04 -35.14 -3.40
N SER A 460 15.87 -35.06 -4.03
CA SER A 460 15.47 -33.88 -4.82
C SER A 460 15.36 -32.61 -3.97
N TRP A 461 14.90 -32.75 -2.72
CA TRP A 461 14.81 -31.65 -1.76
C TRP A 461 16.19 -31.18 -1.31
N VAL A 462 17.09 -32.11 -1.00
CA VAL A 462 18.49 -31.82 -0.66
C VAL A 462 19.15 -31.09 -1.82
N TRP A 463 19.04 -31.65 -3.04
CA TRP A 463 19.56 -31.02 -4.26
C TRP A 463 19.04 -29.59 -4.43
N LYS A 464 17.73 -29.34 -4.25
CA LYS A 464 17.15 -28.00 -4.40
C LYS A 464 17.65 -27.02 -3.33
N ASN A 465 17.89 -27.48 -2.10
CA ASN A 465 18.17 -26.61 -0.97
C ASN A 465 19.66 -26.40 -0.65
N ILE A 466 20.57 -27.22 -1.18
CA ILE A 466 22.03 -27.06 -1.02
C ILE A 466 22.51 -25.64 -1.38
N SER A 467 21.86 -24.95 -2.32
CA SER A 467 22.22 -23.57 -2.70
C SER A 467 21.92 -22.51 -1.64
N ASN A 468 21.28 -22.85 -0.53
CA ASN A 468 20.98 -21.91 0.55
C ASN A 468 21.90 -22.12 1.74
N SER A 469 22.75 -21.14 2.04
CA SER A 469 23.73 -21.18 3.14
C SER A 469 23.15 -21.58 4.51
N THR A 470 21.92 -21.18 4.83
CA THR A 470 21.30 -21.46 6.13
C THR A 470 20.92 -22.92 6.36
N VAL A 471 20.75 -23.71 5.30
CA VAL A 471 20.27 -25.10 5.37
C VAL A 471 21.37 -26.10 5.02
N VAL A 472 22.54 -25.63 4.56
CA VAL A 472 23.66 -26.48 4.14
C VAL A 472 24.03 -27.54 5.20
N PRO A 473 24.21 -27.21 6.50
CA PRO A 473 24.61 -28.22 7.48
C PRO A 473 23.62 -29.38 7.57
N LEU A 474 22.33 -29.05 7.56
CA LEU A 474 21.25 -30.03 7.64
C LEU A 474 21.16 -30.87 6.36
N CYS A 475 21.34 -30.25 5.19
CA CYS A 475 21.41 -30.97 3.92
C CYS A 475 22.60 -31.92 3.87
N VAL A 476 23.77 -31.50 4.38
CA VAL A 476 24.99 -32.33 4.43
C VAL A 476 24.76 -33.53 5.35
N GLU A 477 24.26 -33.32 6.57
CA GLU A 477 23.95 -34.41 7.51
C GLU A 477 22.97 -35.44 6.91
N VAL A 478 21.89 -34.98 6.26
CA VAL A 478 20.92 -35.87 5.58
C VAL A 478 21.59 -36.61 4.43
N SER A 479 22.41 -35.93 3.63
CA SER A 479 23.11 -36.57 2.51
C SER A 479 24.12 -37.63 2.98
N MET A 480 24.87 -37.36 4.05
CA MET A 480 25.79 -38.33 4.64
C MET A 480 25.03 -39.53 5.21
N ALA A 481 23.94 -39.31 5.92
CA ALA A 481 23.11 -40.40 6.45
C ALA A 481 22.51 -41.28 5.33
N ILE A 482 22.11 -40.68 4.20
CA ILE A 482 21.62 -41.43 3.03
C ILE A 482 22.76 -42.25 2.41
N MET A 483 23.94 -41.65 2.21
CA MET A 483 25.08 -42.34 1.60
C MET A 483 25.56 -43.51 2.46
N ASP A 484 25.59 -43.34 3.79
CA ASP A 484 25.98 -44.40 4.73
C ASP A 484 25.00 -45.59 4.69
N LEU A 485 23.68 -45.33 4.65
CA LEU A 485 22.65 -46.37 4.69
C LEU A 485 22.46 -47.09 3.34
N TYR A 486 22.55 -46.36 2.23
CA TYR A 486 22.16 -46.86 0.91
C TYR A 486 23.31 -47.02 -0.09
N SER A 487 24.57 -46.97 0.37
CA SER A 487 25.77 -47.16 -0.47
C SER A 487 25.72 -48.41 -1.37
N LYS A 488 25.20 -49.53 -0.87
CA LYS A 488 25.06 -50.79 -1.62
C LYS A 488 24.00 -50.72 -2.72
N HIS A 489 22.82 -50.20 -2.38
CA HIS A 489 21.68 -50.07 -3.29
C HIS A 489 21.87 -49.01 -4.37
N LEU A 490 22.83 -48.09 -4.19
CA LEU A 490 23.15 -47.04 -5.15
C LEU A 490 23.74 -47.59 -6.45
N ALA A 491 24.43 -48.73 -6.40
CA ALA A 491 25.01 -49.39 -7.58
C ALA A 491 23.96 -50.14 -8.40
N GLU A 492 22.88 -50.58 -7.77
CA GLU A 492 21.82 -51.37 -8.41
C GLU A 492 20.79 -50.48 -9.12
N SER A 493 20.61 -49.24 -8.66
CA SER A 493 19.58 -48.32 -9.15
C SER A 493 20.17 -47.17 -9.98
N GLU A 494 19.97 -47.24 -11.30
CA GLU A 494 20.37 -46.18 -12.23
C GLU A 494 19.81 -44.77 -11.90
N PRO A 495 18.53 -44.59 -11.49
CA PRO A 495 18.00 -43.26 -11.22
C PRO A 495 18.58 -42.61 -9.96
N LEU A 496 18.89 -43.38 -8.91
CA LEU A 496 19.57 -42.84 -7.72
C LEU A 496 21.00 -42.43 -8.04
N ALA A 497 21.73 -43.24 -8.83
CA ALA A 497 23.06 -42.90 -9.29
C ALA A 497 23.08 -41.57 -10.07
N ARG A 498 22.09 -41.35 -10.97
CA ARG A 498 21.92 -40.07 -11.68
C ARG A 498 21.67 -38.90 -10.73
N GLN A 499 20.86 -39.07 -9.69
CA GLN A 499 20.59 -38.01 -8.71
C GLN A 499 21.82 -37.68 -7.87
N VAL A 500 22.62 -38.68 -7.49
CA VAL A 500 23.86 -38.47 -6.74
C VAL A 500 24.91 -37.76 -7.60
N ASN A 501 25.03 -38.09 -8.89
CA ASN A 501 25.91 -37.36 -9.81
C ASN A 501 25.50 -35.89 -9.94
N LYS A 502 24.19 -35.61 -10.09
CA LYS A 502 23.68 -34.23 -10.09
C LYS A 502 23.93 -33.49 -8.77
N LEU A 503 23.87 -34.20 -7.64
CA LEU A 503 24.20 -33.63 -6.34
C LEU A 503 25.68 -33.31 -6.24
N ARG A 504 26.56 -34.20 -6.72
CA ARG A 504 28.01 -33.99 -6.76
C ARG A 504 28.40 -32.77 -7.58
N GLU A 505 27.89 -32.65 -8.81
CA GLU A 505 28.12 -31.48 -9.67
C GLU A 505 27.70 -30.19 -8.96
N LYS A 506 26.51 -30.19 -8.37
CA LYS A 506 25.99 -29.02 -7.66
C LYS A 506 26.81 -28.67 -6.41
N VAL A 507 27.28 -29.67 -5.66
CA VAL A 507 28.17 -29.44 -4.51
C VAL A 507 29.49 -28.82 -4.98
N GLN A 508 30.05 -29.28 -6.10
CA GLN A 508 31.25 -28.67 -6.68
C GLN A 508 31.03 -27.19 -7.03
N ASP A 509 29.89 -26.86 -7.64
CA ASP A 509 29.52 -25.48 -7.94
C ASP A 509 29.38 -24.61 -6.68
N GLU A 510 28.77 -25.12 -5.62
CA GLU A 510 28.66 -24.38 -4.36
C GLU A 510 30.01 -24.20 -3.66
N VAL A 511 30.91 -25.18 -3.75
CA VAL A 511 32.29 -25.04 -3.24
C VAL A 511 33.01 -23.92 -3.99
N ASN A 512 32.89 -23.86 -5.31
CA ASN A 512 33.44 -22.78 -6.12
C ASN A 512 32.85 -21.41 -5.71
N ARG A 513 31.54 -21.32 -5.49
CA ARG A 513 30.90 -20.09 -4.99
C ARG A 513 31.37 -19.70 -3.59
N ALA A 514 31.57 -20.68 -2.70
CA ALA A 514 32.09 -20.43 -1.36
C ALA A 514 33.54 -19.90 -1.39
N GLN A 515 34.38 -20.43 -2.30
CA GLN A 515 35.73 -19.90 -2.53
C GLN A 515 35.70 -18.46 -3.04
N LEU A 516 34.85 -18.14 -4.03
CA LEU A 516 34.67 -16.77 -4.52
C LEU A 516 34.14 -15.81 -3.42
N ALA A 517 33.22 -16.28 -2.58
CA ALA A 517 32.75 -15.52 -1.42
C ALA A 517 33.87 -15.25 -0.41
N GLY A 518 34.78 -16.22 -0.20
CA GLY A 518 35.98 -16.04 0.61
C GLY A 518 36.94 -15.00 0.03
N MET A 519 37.19 -15.05 -1.29
CA MET A 519 38.03 -14.08 -1.99
C MET A 519 37.45 -12.66 -1.91
N THR A 520 36.15 -12.50 -2.16
CA THR A 520 35.48 -11.19 -2.08
C THR A 520 35.43 -10.63 -0.66
N ARG A 521 35.28 -11.50 0.35
CA ARG A 521 35.45 -11.11 1.75
C ARG A 521 36.86 -10.60 2.03
N GLY A 522 37.90 -11.28 1.57
CA GLY A 522 39.29 -10.82 1.69
C GLY A 522 39.52 -9.47 1.01
N MET A 523 38.94 -9.25 -0.18
CA MET A 523 38.97 -7.94 -0.86
C MET A 523 38.27 -6.84 -0.05
N LEU A 524 37.15 -7.14 0.63
CA LEU A 524 36.43 -6.18 1.45
C LEU A 524 37.20 -5.86 2.74
N GLU A 525 37.79 -6.87 3.39
CA GLU A 525 38.65 -6.69 4.56
C GLU A 525 39.87 -5.82 4.25
N LEU A 526 40.42 -5.86 3.03
CA LEU A 526 41.48 -4.94 2.59
C LEU A 526 41.00 -3.48 2.47
N LEU A 527 39.73 -3.24 2.12
CA LEU A 527 39.15 -1.90 1.99
C LEU A 527 38.73 -1.30 3.34
N THR A 528 38.42 -2.13 4.32
CA THR A 528 38.18 -1.72 5.70
C THR A 528 39.46 -1.95 6.49
N PRO A 529 40.43 -1.01 6.50
CA PRO A 529 41.57 -1.14 7.38
C PRO A 529 41.01 -1.30 8.80
N ILE A 530 41.32 -2.44 9.40
CA ILE A 530 40.97 -2.75 10.78
C ILE A 530 41.53 -1.59 11.60
N THR A 531 40.67 -0.68 12.05
CA THR A 531 40.98 0.16 13.20
C THR A 531 40.98 -0.81 14.37
N ALA A 532 42.15 -1.41 14.60
CA ALA A 532 42.40 -2.24 15.76
C ALA A 532 42.27 -1.32 16.99
N SER A 533 41.13 -1.41 17.67
CA SER A 533 40.95 -0.94 19.04
C SER A 533 40.84 -2.15 19.95
#